data_AF-A0A950FAX9-F1
#
_entry.id   AF-A0A950FAX9-F1
#
_cell.length_a   1.000
_cell.length_b   1.000
_cell.length_c   1.000
_cell.angle_alpha   90.00
_cell.angle_beta   90.00
_cell.angle_gamma   90.00
#
_symmetry.space_group_name_H-M   'P 1'
#
loop_
_entity.id
_entity.type
_entity.pdbx_description
1 polymer ?
#
loop_
_entity_poly.entity_id
_entity_poly.type
_entity_poly.pdbx_seq_one_letter_code
_entity_poly.pdbx_strand_id
1 'polypeptide(L)'
;MEHPIFALSKTPDRQIRHYEHNGAIITVTPSVLGRATIWDKDVLIYAVSQLMEAANQGRSISRRVRLKAYDLLVATNRHVGGKNYERLKECLKRLAGTRIETNIATNGKRISEGFGLI
;
A
#
# COMPACT_ATOMS: atom_id res chain seq x y z
N MET A 1 16.15 -7.07 2.58
CA MET A 1 15.09 -6.04 2.41
C MET A 1 15.18 -5.17 3.64
N GLU A 2 15.79 -3.98 3.54
CA GLU A 2 16.25 -3.24 4.73
C GLU A 2 15.12 -2.80 5.66
N HIS A 3 13.90 -2.51 5.18
CA HIS A 3 12.76 -2.16 6.04
C HIS A 3 11.41 -2.64 5.48
N PRO A 4 10.89 -3.81 5.88
CA PRO A 4 9.65 -4.33 5.32
C PRO A 4 8.44 -3.58 5.87
N ILE A 5 7.85 -2.69 5.04
CA ILE A 5 6.57 -2.02 5.30
C ILE A 5 5.44 -3.05 5.40
N PHE A 6 5.46 -4.06 4.53
CA PHE A 6 4.45 -5.11 4.46
C PHE A 6 4.75 -6.27 5.40
N ALA A 7 3.72 -6.75 6.10
CA ALA A 7 3.80 -7.99 6.85
C ALA A 7 3.90 -9.21 5.91
N LEU A 8 4.75 -10.17 6.28
CA LEU A 8 4.90 -11.46 5.56
C LEU A 8 3.90 -12.52 6.03
N SER A 9 3.20 -12.28 7.14
CA SER A 9 2.25 -13.22 7.74
C SER A 9 0.83 -13.00 7.22
N LYS A 10 0.06 -14.08 7.09
CA LYS A 10 -1.39 -14.04 6.83
C LYS A 10 -2.20 -13.65 8.07
N THR A 11 -1.59 -13.76 9.25
CA THR A 11 -2.21 -13.34 10.52
C THR A 11 -2.08 -11.82 10.66
N PRO A 12 -3.12 -11.11 11.14
CA PRO A 12 -3.05 -9.66 11.35
C PRO A 12 -1.87 -9.27 12.24
N ASP A 13 -0.91 -8.51 11.68
CA ASP A 13 0.21 -7.93 12.42
C ASP A 13 -0.20 -6.57 12.99
N ARG A 14 -0.47 -6.52 14.30
CA ARG A 14 -0.86 -5.30 15.02
C ARG A 14 0.29 -4.67 15.78
N GLN A 15 1.51 -5.17 15.62
CA GLN A 15 2.68 -4.63 16.29
C GLN A 15 3.19 -3.40 15.55
N ILE A 16 3.43 -2.31 16.27
CA ILE A 16 4.18 -1.17 15.74
C ILE A 16 5.62 -1.63 15.49
N ARG A 17 6.11 -1.43 14.27
CA ARG A 17 7.48 -1.78 13.90
C ARG A 17 8.32 -0.51 13.85
N HIS A 18 9.46 -0.55 14.52
CA HIS A 18 10.46 0.50 14.44
C HIS A 18 11.72 -0.09 13.81
N TYR A 19 12.24 0.59 12.79
CA TYR A 19 13.46 0.20 12.12
C TYR A 19 14.42 1.37 12.06
N GLU A 20 15.69 1.10 12.36
CA GLU A 20 16.77 2.06 12.26
C GLU A 20 17.94 1.45 11.51
N HIS A 21 18.42 2.13 10.48
CA HIS A 21 19.61 1.72 9.73
C HIS A 21 20.27 2.92 9.06
N ASN A 22 21.60 3.07 9.19
CA ASN A 22 22.38 4.16 8.60
C ASN A 22 21.80 5.57 8.84
N GLY A 23 21.26 5.80 10.04
CA GLY A 23 20.62 7.07 10.42
C GLY A 23 19.21 7.29 9.84
N ALA A 24 18.71 6.37 9.01
CA ALA A 24 17.31 6.34 8.58
C ALA A 24 16.45 5.64 9.63
N ILE A 25 15.36 6.28 10.02
CA ILE A 25 14.38 5.79 10.97
C ILE A 25 13.05 5.62 10.24
N ILE A 26 12.43 4.46 10.40
CA ILE A 26 11.10 4.15 9.85
C ILE A 26 10.25 3.50 10.93
N THR A 27 9.15 4.15 11.29
CA THR A 27 8.10 3.57 12.14
C THR A 27 6.90 3.22 11.27
N VAL A 28 6.45 1.97 11.36
CA VAL A 28 5.25 1.49 10.67
C VAL A 28 4.18 1.16 11.70
N THR A 29 3.11 1.93 11.69
CA THR A 29 1.99 1.81 12.62
C THR A 29 0.81 1.12 11.92
N PRO A 30 0.39 -0.06 12.41
CA PRO A 30 -0.77 -0.75 11.88
C PRO A 30 -2.10 -0.17 12.40
N SER A 31 -3.19 -0.54 11.74
CA SER A 31 -4.54 -0.31 12.27
C SER A 31 -5.00 -1.47 13.17
N VAL A 32 -6.20 -1.35 13.75
CA VAL A 32 -6.89 -2.46 14.44
C VAL A 32 -7.11 -3.70 13.54
N LEU A 33 -7.07 -3.53 12.22
CA LEU A 33 -7.17 -4.61 11.24
C LEU A 33 -5.81 -5.25 10.91
N GLY A 34 -4.74 -4.74 11.52
CA GLY A 34 -3.36 -5.10 11.22
C GLY A 34 -2.74 -4.25 10.12
N ARG A 35 -1.43 -4.45 9.94
CA ARG A 35 -0.61 -3.88 8.88
C ARG A 35 -0.96 -4.47 7.52
N ALA A 36 -0.77 -3.69 6.46
CA ALA A 36 -0.80 -4.19 5.10
C ALA A 36 0.21 -5.35 4.93
N THR A 37 -0.20 -6.35 4.17
CA THR A 37 0.56 -7.58 3.93
C THR A 37 1.18 -7.58 2.53
N ILE A 38 2.10 -8.49 2.27
CA ILE A 38 2.70 -8.63 0.93
C ILE A 38 1.69 -8.97 -0.16
N TRP A 39 0.53 -9.54 0.17
CA TRP A 39 -0.54 -9.79 -0.79
C TRP A 39 -1.36 -8.54 -1.08
N ASP A 40 -1.27 -7.51 -0.24
CA ASP A 40 -1.96 -6.24 -0.47
C ASP A 40 -1.21 -5.36 -1.49
N LYS A 41 0.10 -5.59 -1.66
CA LYS A 41 0.97 -4.80 -2.55
C LYS A 41 0.50 -4.79 -4.02
N ASP A 42 -0.11 -5.87 -4.50
CA ASP A 42 -0.51 -6.00 -5.90
C ASP A 42 -1.58 -4.96 -6.29
N VAL A 43 -2.37 -4.49 -5.31
CA VAL A 43 -3.33 -3.40 -5.50
C VAL A 43 -2.60 -2.10 -5.84
N LEU A 44 -1.50 -1.80 -5.14
CA LEU A 44 -0.70 -0.61 -5.40
C LEU A 44 0.00 -0.71 -6.76
N ILE A 45 0.57 -1.87 -7.08
CA ILE A 45 1.22 -2.12 -8.37
C ILE A 45 0.23 -1.92 -9.51
N TYR A 46 -0.98 -2.48 -9.38
CA TYR A 46 -2.05 -2.30 -10.37
C TYR A 46 -2.48 -0.83 -10.48
N ALA A 47 -2.65 -0.11 -9.38
CA ALA A 47 -3.00 1.31 -9.41
C ALA A 47 -1.92 2.16 -10.11
N VAL A 48 -0.65 1.90 -9.82
CA VAL A 48 0.49 2.55 -10.49
C VAL A 48 0.50 2.22 -11.99
N SER A 49 0.20 0.98 -12.37
CA SER A 49 0.15 0.61 -13.80
C SER A 49 -0.92 1.39 -14.56
N GLN A 50 -2.08 1.68 -13.94
CA GLN A 50 -3.11 2.52 -14.55
C GLN A 50 -2.67 3.99 -14.70
N LEU A 51 -1.91 4.50 -13.72
CA LEU A 51 -1.34 5.85 -13.81
C LEU A 51 -0.30 5.94 -14.93
N MET A 52 0.56 4.92 -15.05
CA MET A 52 1.54 4.83 -16.14
C MET A 52 0.86 4.71 -17.50
N GLU A 53 -0.20 3.92 -17.62
CA GLU A 53 -0.95 3.81 -18.87
C GLU A 53 -1.57 5.15 -19.27
N ALA A 54 -2.16 5.88 -18.31
CA ALA A 54 -2.64 7.24 -18.56
C ALA A 54 -1.52 8.16 -19.05
N ALA A 55 -0.34 8.13 -18.40
CA ALA A 55 0.82 8.94 -18.80
C ALA A 55 1.33 8.56 -20.21
N ASN A 56 1.44 7.27 -20.52
CA ASN A 56 1.87 6.77 -21.83
C ASN A 56 0.92 7.21 -22.97
N GLN A 57 -0.36 7.36 -22.65
CA GLN A 57 -1.36 7.88 -23.58
C GLN A 57 -1.47 9.41 -23.58
N GLY A 58 -0.55 10.12 -22.92
CA GLY A 58 -0.54 11.58 -22.84
C GLY A 58 -1.69 12.18 -22.01
N ARG A 59 -2.37 11.37 -21.19
CA ARG A 59 -3.43 11.83 -20.29
C ARG A 59 -2.82 12.40 -19.01
N SER A 60 -3.50 13.36 -18.39
CA SER A 60 -3.09 13.88 -17.09
C SER A 60 -3.28 12.84 -15.98
N ILE A 61 -2.26 12.70 -15.13
CA ILE A 61 -2.35 11.86 -13.93
C ILE A 61 -3.06 12.60 -12.80
N SER A 62 -3.91 11.89 -12.06
CA SER A 62 -4.66 12.43 -10.92
C SER A 62 -4.20 11.79 -9.61
N ARG A 63 -4.27 12.54 -8.51
CA ARG A 63 -4.09 12.00 -7.15
C ARG A 63 -5.19 11.01 -6.76
N ARG A 64 -6.33 11.01 -7.48
CA ARG A 64 -7.44 10.10 -7.26
C ARG A 64 -7.52 9.07 -8.38
N VAL A 65 -7.32 7.80 -8.03
CA VAL A 65 -7.45 6.67 -8.96
C VAL A 65 -8.83 6.03 -8.79
N ARG A 66 -9.53 5.78 -9.91
CA ARG A 66 -10.79 5.03 -9.94
C ARG A 66 -10.55 3.72 -10.70
N LEU A 67 -10.78 2.59 -10.04
CA LEU A 67 -10.55 1.26 -10.60
C LEU A 67 -11.84 0.44 -10.56
N LYS A 68 -12.03 -0.42 -11.56
CA LYS A 68 -13.04 -1.48 -11.50
C LYS A 68 -12.46 -2.65 -10.73
N ALA A 69 -13.18 -3.11 -9.71
CA ALA A 69 -12.73 -4.21 -8.87
C ALA A 69 -12.56 -5.52 -9.66
N TYR A 70 -13.44 -5.79 -10.64
CA TYR A 70 -13.32 -6.94 -11.54
C TYR A 70 -11.97 -6.94 -12.27
N ASP A 71 -11.65 -5.84 -12.96
CA ASP A 71 -10.42 -5.71 -13.75
C ASP A 71 -9.17 -5.88 -12.87
N LEU A 72 -9.18 -5.30 -11.66
CA LEU A 72 -8.11 -5.47 -10.69
C LEU A 72 -7.93 -6.95 -10.30
N LEU A 73 -9.02 -7.65 -9.96
CA LEU A 73 -8.95 -9.05 -9.57
C LEU A 73 -8.39 -9.90 -10.71
N VAL A 74 -8.85 -9.68 -11.94
CA VAL A 74 -8.35 -10.39 -13.12
C VAL A 74 -6.86 -10.08 -13.36
N ALA A 75 -6.48 -8.80 -13.36
CA ALA A 75 -5.10 -8.38 -13.61
C ALA A 75 -4.11 -8.86 -12.54
N THR A 76 -4.57 -9.04 -11.30
CA THR A 76 -3.77 -9.56 -10.18
C THR A 76 -3.88 -11.07 -10.01
N ASN A 77 -4.44 -11.78 -11.00
CA ASN A 77 -4.62 -13.24 -11.01
C ASN A 77 -5.39 -13.77 -9.79
N ARG A 78 -6.44 -13.05 -9.38
CA ARG A 78 -7.35 -13.43 -8.29
C ARG A 78 -8.67 -13.92 -8.87
N HIS A 79 -9.25 -14.94 -8.24
CA HIS A 79 -10.57 -15.42 -8.61
C HIS A 79 -11.64 -14.34 -8.46
N VAL A 80 -12.55 -14.27 -9.43
CA VAL A 80 -13.67 -13.34 -9.44
C VAL A 80 -14.89 -14.01 -8.80
N GLY A 81 -15.03 -13.86 -7.49
CA GLY A 81 -16.17 -14.37 -6.73
C GLY A 81 -16.37 -13.58 -5.44
N GLY A 82 -17.55 -13.66 -4.84
CA GLY A 82 -17.96 -12.81 -3.71
C GLY A 82 -16.92 -12.73 -2.58
N LYS A 83 -16.34 -13.87 -2.19
CA LYS A 83 -15.29 -13.94 -1.16
C LYS A 83 -14.03 -13.12 -1.50
N ASN A 84 -13.64 -13.04 -2.77
CA ASN A 84 -12.46 -12.27 -3.18
C ASN A 84 -12.74 -10.77 -3.27
N TYR A 85 -13.98 -10.37 -3.55
CA TYR A 85 -14.38 -8.97 -3.40
C TYR A 85 -14.34 -8.53 -1.93
N GLU A 86 -14.79 -9.38 -1.00
CA GLU A 86 -14.66 -9.09 0.43
C GLU A 86 -13.18 -9.00 0.85
N ARG A 87 -12.34 -9.93 0.41
CA ARG A 87 -10.88 -9.85 0.64
C ARG A 87 -10.25 -8.58 0.04
N LEU A 88 -10.73 -8.12 -1.11
CA LEU A 88 -10.26 -6.86 -1.70
C LEU A 88 -10.66 -5.66 -0.83
N LYS A 89 -11.87 -5.65 -0.25
CA LYS A 89 -12.27 -4.61 0.71
C LYS A 89 -11.39 -4.65 1.96
N GLU A 90 -11.09 -5.83 2.50
CA GLU A 90 -10.18 -5.97 3.65
C GLU A 90 -8.76 -5.51 3.33
N CYS A 91 -8.27 -5.82 2.13
CA CYS A 91 -6.99 -5.34 1.59
C CYS A 91 -6.93 -3.81 1.57
N LEU A 92 -7.94 -3.16 0.98
CA LEU A 92 -8.03 -1.70 0.95
C LEU A 92 -8.08 -1.10 2.36
N LYS A 93 -8.80 -1.72 3.29
CA LYS A 93 -8.84 -1.25 4.69
C LYS A 93 -7.46 -1.34 5.38
N ARG A 94 -6.70 -2.43 5.17
CA ARG A 94 -5.34 -2.57 5.72
C ARG A 94 -4.36 -1.57 5.10
N LEU A 95 -4.46 -1.34 3.78
CA LEU A 95 -3.66 -0.34 3.07
C LEU A 95 -3.92 1.07 3.62
N ALA A 96 -5.19 1.47 3.73
CA ALA A 96 -5.58 2.77 4.28
C ALA A 96 -5.15 2.94 5.76
N GLY A 97 -5.19 1.84 6.52
CA GLY A 97 -4.87 1.84 7.94
C GLY A 97 -3.38 1.74 8.29
N THR A 98 -2.50 1.49 7.32
CA THR A 98 -1.05 1.39 7.57
C THR A 98 -0.42 2.76 7.42
N ARG A 99 0.23 3.24 8.49
CA ARG A 99 0.86 4.56 8.55
C ARG A 99 2.37 4.42 8.67
N ILE A 100 3.10 5.30 7.99
CA ILE A 100 4.56 5.32 7.95
C ILE A 100 5.03 6.69 8.42
N GLU A 101 5.95 6.69 9.39
CA GLU A 101 6.68 7.87 9.84
C GLU A 101 8.16 7.63 9.56
N THR A 102 8.85 8.62 8.99
CA THR A 102 10.27 8.49 8.68
C THR A 102 10.99 9.83 8.66
N ASN A 103 12.29 9.81 9.01
CA ASN A 103 13.17 10.98 8.89
C ASN A 103 13.81 11.12 7.48
N ILE A 104 13.51 10.19 6.56
CA ILE A 104 14.02 10.22 5.18
C ILE A 104 13.43 11.43 4.44
N ALA A 105 14.29 12.25 3.86
CA ALA A 105 13.87 13.40 3.07
C ALA A 105 13.45 12.96 1.66
N THR A 106 12.25 13.33 1.23
CA THR A 106 11.76 13.13 -0.14
C THR A 106 11.72 14.48 -0.85
N ASN A 107 12.40 14.61 -1.99
CA ASN A 107 12.51 15.87 -2.73
C ASN A 107 12.97 17.07 -1.86
N GLY A 108 13.95 16.84 -0.98
CA GLY A 108 14.50 17.86 -0.08
C GLY A 108 13.59 18.24 1.10
N LYS A 109 12.41 17.61 1.24
CA LYS A 109 11.49 17.84 2.36
C LYS A 109 11.49 16.64 3.31
N ARG A 110 11.67 16.90 4.60
CA ARG A 110 11.41 15.91 5.65
C ARG A 110 9.91 15.91 5.96
N ILE A 111 9.28 14.75 5.89
CA ILE A 111 7.88 14.58 6.25
C ILE A 111 7.85 14.09 7.69
N SER A 112 7.61 14.99 8.64
CA SER A 112 7.48 14.65 10.06
C SER A 112 6.10 14.08 10.42
N GLU A 113 5.11 14.30 9.56
CA GLU A 113 3.77 13.76 9.72
C GLU A 113 3.70 12.35 9.11
N GLY A 114 3.15 11.38 9.85
CA GLY A 114 2.92 10.05 9.28
C GLY A 114 2.10 10.14 7.99
N PHE A 115 2.38 9.28 7.01
CA PHE A 115 1.60 9.18 5.77
C PHE A 115 1.09 7.76 5.54
N GLY A 116 -0.01 7.63 4.78
CA GLY A 116 -0.65 6.35 4.47
C GLY A 116 -0.16 5.77 3.15
N LEU A 117 -0.54 4.52 2.86
CA LEU A 117 -0.24 3.87 1.58
C LEU A 117 -1.21 4.23 0.46
N ILE A 118 -2.44 4.61 0.80
CA ILE A 118 -3.51 5.05 -0.12
C ILE A 118 -4.34 6.17 0.49
#